data_AF-A0A6M3L5H9-F1
#
_entry.id   AF-A0A6M3L5H9-F1
#
_cell.length_a   1.000
_cell.length_b   1.000
_cell.length_c   1.000
_cell.angle_alpha   90.00
_cell.angle_beta   90.00
_cell.angle_gamma   90.00
#
_symmetry.space_group_name_H-M   'P 1'
#
loop_
_entity.id
_entity.type
_entity.pdbx_description
1 polymer ?
#
loop_
_entity_poly.entity_id
_entity_poly.type
_entity_poly.pdbx_seq_one_letter_code
_entity_poly.pdbx_strand_id
1 'polypeptide(L)'
;MESNVTVYDGAPPALRPEAIKAQVTLIQDVMASVMRKDEHYGVIPGCGDKPTLLQPGAQKLIMTFRLVPDPEVEVIDLENPMVLGHREYRVKVKLSTQNGIFLGAGVGSCSTMEGKFRYRKADIVCPECGKAAIIKGKAEFGGGWICYEKKGGCKKKWTDAESPFGNITEKAEHDNPADYYNTCEKMAYKRALVSATLTVTAASDIFTQDVEDMPEVIPGASKKSDIKPPKAKSTEPIGEPDLQTDQAVIEKIEKKEGKTNNKAWTKYFITAGGEQYSTFDKTIAEAAKEYLDQELCLDYRQSKYGRELEALREPKAEGASA
;
A
#
# COMPACT_ATOMS: atom_id res chain seq x y z
N MET A 1 34.00 37.83 -8.15
CA MET A 1 33.45 36.75 -7.30
C MET A 1 33.91 35.45 -7.91
N GLU A 2 35.06 34.96 -7.45
CA GLU A 2 35.56 33.66 -7.87
C GLU A 2 34.69 32.58 -7.21
N SER A 3 33.85 31.95 -8.01
CA SER A 3 33.08 30.78 -7.61
C SER A 3 34.05 29.61 -7.46
N ASN A 4 34.46 29.31 -6.22
CA ASN A 4 35.20 28.11 -5.89
C ASN A 4 34.37 26.88 -6.26
N VAL A 5 34.74 26.22 -7.35
CA VAL A 5 34.23 24.89 -7.72
C VAL A 5 35.08 23.86 -7.00
N THR A 6 34.58 23.35 -5.89
CA THR A 6 35.22 22.23 -5.19
C THR A 6 34.85 20.93 -5.92
N VAL A 7 35.78 20.39 -6.70
CA VAL A 7 35.65 19.05 -7.27
C VAL A 7 35.95 18.05 -6.16
N TYR A 8 34.94 17.28 -5.75
CA TYR A 8 35.13 16.19 -4.79
C TYR A 8 35.62 14.94 -5.55
N ASP A 9 36.92 14.65 -5.48
CA ASP A 9 37.58 13.46 -6.04
C ASP A 9 37.33 12.16 -5.24
N GLY A 10 36.27 12.12 -4.43
CA GLY A 10 35.94 10.98 -3.57
C GLY A 10 34.44 10.75 -3.50
N ALA A 11 34.04 9.50 -3.21
CA ALA A 11 32.66 9.13 -2.97
C ALA A 11 32.01 10.13 -2.01
N PRO A 12 30.79 10.62 -2.31
CA PRO A 12 30.16 11.66 -1.51
C PRO A 12 30.06 11.20 -0.05
N PRO A 13 30.37 12.09 0.92
CA PRO A 13 30.29 11.75 2.33
C PRO A 13 28.86 11.31 2.69
N ALA A 14 28.74 10.42 3.68
CA ALA A 14 27.44 9.97 4.16
C ALA A 14 26.55 11.16 4.55
N LEU A 15 25.27 11.08 4.18
CA LEU A 15 24.29 12.13 4.52
C LEU A 15 24.09 12.20 6.03
N ARG A 16 24.03 13.41 6.56
CA ARG A 16 23.69 13.65 7.97
C ARG A 16 22.18 13.45 8.20
N PRO A 17 21.76 13.04 9.41
CA PRO A 17 20.35 12.84 9.72
C PRO A 17 19.44 14.03 9.38
N GLU A 18 19.95 15.27 9.52
CA GLU A 18 19.19 16.49 9.22
C GLU A 18 18.84 16.60 7.73
N ALA A 19 19.75 16.18 6.84
CA ALA A 19 19.52 16.18 5.40
C ALA A 19 18.49 15.12 5.00
N ILE A 20 18.54 13.95 5.65
CA ILE A 20 17.56 12.87 5.44
C ILE A 20 16.16 13.34 5.89
N LYS A 21 16.05 13.98 7.07
CA LYS A 21 14.80 14.57 7.57
C LYS A 21 14.23 15.59 6.59
N ALA A 22 15.07 16.52 6.11
CA ALA A 22 14.65 17.54 5.15
C ALA A 22 14.10 16.92 3.84
N GLN A 23 14.73 15.85 3.36
CA GLN A 23 14.25 15.12 2.18
C GLN A 23 12.89 14.46 2.40
N VAL A 24 12.68 13.82 3.57
CA VAL A 24 11.39 13.21 3.92
C VAL A 24 10.29 14.27 4.02
N THR A 25 10.56 15.40 4.70
CA THR A 25 9.63 16.53 4.79
C THR A 25 9.27 17.05 3.40
N LEU A 26 10.25 17.23 2.50
CA LEU A 26 9.97 17.65 1.14
C LEU A 26 9.04 16.68 0.39
N ILE A 27 9.21 15.37 0.56
CA ILE A 27 8.33 14.37 -0.08
C ILE A 27 6.90 14.49 0.48
N GLN A 28 6.75 14.68 1.79
CA GLN A 28 5.45 14.89 2.43
C GLN A 28 4.78 16.18 1.95
N ASP A 29 5.54 17.27 1.82
CA ASP A 29 5.04 18.55 1.31
C ASP A 29 4.59 18.44 -0.15
N VAL A 30 5.36 17.73 -0.99
CA VAL A 30 4.98 17.44 -2.38
C VAL A 30 3.72 16.58 -2.43
N MET A 31 3.63 15.57 -1.57
CA MET A 31 2.44 14.73 -1.47
C MET A 31 1.20 15.56 -1.10
N ALA A 32 1.30 16.46 -0.13
CA ALA A 32 0.19 17.30 0.33
C ALA A 32 -0.18 18.41 -0.67
N SER A 33 0.82 19.02 -1.31
CA SER A 33 0.63 20.25 -2.10
C SER A 33 0.31 19.98 -3.57
N VAL A 34 0.87 18.91 -4.14
CA VAL A 34 0.76 18.65 -5.58
C VAL A 34 0.21 17.28 -5.94
N MET A 35 0.23 16.29 -5.05
CA MET A 35 -0.32 14.96 -5.36
C MET A 35 -1.81 14.88 -5.00
N ARG A 36 -2.55 14.09 -5.78
CA ARG A 36 -3.96 13.78 -5.56
C ARG A 36 -4.12 12.30 -5.27
N LYS A 37 -4.89 11.99 -4.22
CA LYS A 37 -5.31 10.63 -3.88
C LYS A 37 -6.06 9.99 -5.05
N ASP A 38 -5.83 8.70 -5.27
CA ASP A 38 -6.36 7.84 -6.32
C ASP A 38 -5.94 8.19 -7.76
N GLU A 39 -5.01 9.15 -7.92
CA GLU A 39 -4.38 9.47 -9.21
C GLU A 39 -2.84 9.37 -9.14
N HIS A 40 -2.25 9.90 -8.07
CA HIS A 40 -0.80 9.90 -7.86
C HIS A 40 -0.36 8.86 -6.83
N TYR A 41 -1.23 8.58 -5.87
CA TYR A 41 -1.08 7.53 -4.87
C TYR A 41 -2.46 7.02 -4.47
N GLY A 42 -2.60 5.76 -4.08
CA GLY A 42 -3.89 5.16 -3.72
C GLY A 42 -3.76 4.08 -2.66
N VAL A 43 -4.87 3.66 -2.05
CA VAL A 43 -4.87 2.53 -1.12
C VAL A 43 -5.26 1.27 -1.89
N ILE A 44 -4.29 0.38 -2.13
CA ILE A 44 -4.55 -0.90 -2.79
C ILE A 44 -4.85 -1.97 -1.72
N PRO A 45 -5.92 -2.78 -1.88
CA PRO A 45 -6.19 -3.91 -1.00
C PRO A 45 -4.98 -4.83 -0.87
N GLY A 46 -4.56 -5.12 0.36
CA GLY A 46 -3.42 -6.01 0.64
C GLY A 46 -2.10 -5.30 0.95
N CYS A 47 -2.00 -3.98 0.75
CA CYS A 47 -0.77 -3.22 1.03
C CYS A 47 -0.71 -2.57 2.43
N GLY A 48 -1.63 -2.91 3.34
CA GLY A 48 -1.74 -2.32 4.68
C GLY A 48 -2.23 -0.88 4.64
N ASP A 49 -1.87 -0.09 5.66
CA ASP A 49 -2.33 1.31 5.79
C ASP A 49 -1.50 2.30 4.96
N LYS A 50 -0.35 1.87 4.42
CA LYS A 50 0.54 2.74 3.64
C LYS A 50 0.04 2.90 2.20
N PRO A 51 -0.09 4.13 1.68
CA PRO A 51 -0.53 4.37 0.31
C PRO A 51 0.47 3.80 -0.68
N THR A 52 -0.02 3.28 -1.79
CA THR A 52 0.78 2.82 -2.92
C THR A 52 1.10 3.99 -3.85
N LEU A 53 2.37 4.14 -4.24
CA LEU A 53 2.78 5.15 -5.21
C LEU A 53 2.40 4.70 -6.63
N LEU A 54 1.66 5.54 -7.36
CA LEU A 54 1.29 5.30 -8.75
C LEU A 54 2.25 6.01 -9.70
N GLN A 55 2.23 5.62 -10.98
CA GLN A 55 3.12 6.19 -11.99
C GLN A 55 3.14 7.73 -12.05
N PRO A 56 1.99 8.43 -12.02
CA PRO A 56 1.99 9.90 -12.04
C PRO A 56 2.63 10.50 -10.79
N GLY A 57 2.51 9.84 -9.63
CA GLY A 57 3.18 10.24 -8.39
C GLY A 57 4.69 10.06 -8.47
N ALA A 58 5.15 8.92 -9.00
CA ALA A 58 6.57 8.69 -9.23
C ALA A 58 7.20 9.74 -10.15
N GLN A 59 6.51 10.11 -11.24
CA GLN A 59 6.94 11.17 -12.15
C GLN A 59 7.05 12.54 -11.46
N LYS A 60 6.15 12.85 -10.52
CA LYS A 60 6.25 14.07 -9.72
C LYS A 60 7.49 14.07 -8.83
N LEU A 61 7.79 12.95 -8.15
CA LEU A 61 9.01 12.84 -7.34
C LEU A 61 10.28 12.94 -8.19
N ILE A 62 10.32 12.25 -9.33
CA ILE A 62 11.42 12.36 -10.30
C ILE A 62 11.63 13.82 -10.70
N MET A 63 10.55 14.55 -11.00
CA MET A 63 10.63 15.97 -11.35
C MET A 63 11.08 16.84 -10.17
N THR A 64 10.57 16.62 -8.97
CA THR A 64 10.97 17.34 -7.74
C THR A 64 12.47 17.23 -7.51
N PHE A 65 13.03 16.03 -7.62
CA PHE A 65 14.45 15.77 -7.37
C PHE A 65 15.32 15.93 -8.63
N ARG A 66 14.74 16.41 -9.75
CA ARG A 66 15.44 16.60 -11.03
C ARG A 66 16.19 15.35 -11.50
N LEU A 67 15.57 14.18 -11.30
CA LEU A 67 16.12 12.90 -11.68
C LEU A 67 15.90 12.63 -13.17
N VAL A 68 16.85 11.94 -13.78
CA VAL A 68 16.78 11.52 -15.18
C VAL A 68 16.59 10.00 -15.22
N PRO A 69 15.41 9.50 -15.61
CA PRO A 69 15.19 8.07 -15.81
C PRO A 69 15.75 7.59 -17.14
N ASP A 70 16.58 6.55 -17.09
CA ASP A 70 17.17 5.88 -18.23
C ASP A 70 16.77 4.39 -18.24
N PRO A 71 15.79 3.99 -19.09
CA PRO A 71 15.30 2.62 -19.13
C PRO A 71 16.16 1.71 -20.02
N GLU A 72 16.56 0.59 -19.46
CA GLU A 72 17.12 -0.55 -20.17
C GLU A 72 16.05 -1.64 -20.29
N VAL A 73 15.69 -2.00 -21.52
CA VAL A 73 14.65 -2.99 -21.81
C VAL A 73 15.29 -4.25 -22.39
N GLU A 74 15.07 -5.37 -21.71
CA GLU A 74 15.38 -6.71 -22.19
C GLU A 74 14.06 -7.39 -22.61
N VAL A 75 14.02 -7.88 -23.85
CA VAL A 75 12.88 -8.61 -24.40
C VAL A 75 13.29 -10.07 -24.53
N ILE A 76 12.51 -10.94 -23.92
CA ILE A 76 12.72 -12.39 -23.91
C ILE A 76 11.56 -13.04 -24.65
N ASP A 77 11.82 -13.53 -25.86
CA ASP A 77 10.88 -14.39 -26.58
C ASP A 77 10.78 -15.74 -25.84
N LEU A 78 9.57 -16.12 -25.42
CA LEU A 78 9.31 -17.36 -24.72
C LEU A 78 9.10 -18.48 -25.74
N GLU A 79 10.21 -19.08 -26.17
CA GLU A 79 10.20 -20.18 -27.13
C GLU A 79 9.78 -21.49 -26.43
N ASN A 80 8.48 -21.79 -26.45
CA ASN A 80 7.96 -23.10 -26.05
C ASN A 80 7.13 -23.68 -27.21
N PRO A 81 7.34 -24.96 -27.59
CA PRO A 81 6.55 -25.62 -28.63
C PRO A 81 5.03 -25.56 -28.44
N MET A 82 4.54 -25.37 -27.21
CA MET A 82 3.11 -25.27 -26.88
C MET A 82 2.63 -23.82 -26.68
N VAL A 83 3.51 -22.82 -26.73
CA VAL A 83 3.21 -21.42 -26.40
C VAL A 83 3.97 -20.52 -27.38
N LEU A 84 3.40 -20.34 -28.58
CA LEU A 84 4.05 -19.57 -29.64
C LEU A 84 3.70 -18.07 -29.52
N GLY A 85 4.69 -17.20 -29.70
CA GLY A 85 4.47 -15.76 -29.75
C GLY A 85 4.26 -15.09 -28.39
N HIS A 86 4.64 -15.72 -27.29
CA HIS A 86 4.66 -15.07 -25.98
C HIS A 86 6.02 -14.42 -25.69
N ARG A 87 6.00 -13.31 -24.96
CA ARG A 87 7.18 -12.55 -24.53
C ARG A 87 7.13 -12.20 -23.05
N GLU A 88 8.32 -12.09 -22.46
CA GLU A 88 8.59 -11.45 -21.18
C GLU A 88 9.43 -10.20 -21.40
N TYR A 89 9.03 -9.10 -20.76
CA TYR A 89 9.75 -7.84 -20.72
C TYR A 89 10.39 -7.69 -19.36
N ARG A 90 11.70 -7.46 -19.31
CA ARG A 90 12.43 -7.07 -18.10
C ARG A 90 12.97 -5.67 -18.32
N VAL A 91 12.54 -4.75 -17.48
CA VAL A 91 12.93 -3.35 -17.56
C VAL A 91 13.71 -2.99 -16.30
N LYS A 92 14.87 -2.38 -16.50
CA LYS A 92 15.67 -1.75 -15.44
C LYS A 92 15.71 -0.27 -15.71
N VAL A 93 15.20 0.53 -14.79
CA VAL A 93 15.28 2.00 -14.87
C VAL A 93 16.40 2.47 -13.97
N LYS A 94 17.45 3.05 -14.57
CA LYS A 94 18.50 3.76 -13.86
C LYS A 94 18.05 5.20 -13.62
N LEU A 95 18.34 5.74 -12.45
CA LEU A 95 18.08 7.14 -12.12
C LEU A 95 19.41 7.83 -11.83
N SER A 96 19.61 8.95 -12.51
CA SER A 96 20.80 9.79 -12.38
C SER A 96 20.41 11.23 -12.08
N THR A 97 21.35 12.01 -11.54
CA THR A 97 21.21 13.47 -11.49
C THR A 97 21.30 14.07 -12.89
N GLN A 98 20.91 15.33 -13.05
CA GLN A 98 21.07 16.07 -14.32
C GLN A 98 22.52 16.13 -14.80
N ASN A 99 23.49 15.99 -13.88
CA ASN A 99 24.92 15.99 -14.18
C ASN A 99 25.46 14.59 -14.50
N GLY A 100 24.60 13.57 -14.62
CA GLY A 100 24.98 12.21 -14.99
C GLY A 100 25.46 11.33 -13.83
N ILE A 101 25.37 11.79 -12.57
CA ILE A 101 25.74 10.96 -11.41
C ILE A 101 24.66 9.92 -11.18
N PHE A 102 25.01 8.64 -11.29
CA PHE A 102 24.12 7.53 -11.00
C PHE A 102 23.77 7.48 -9.52
N LEU A 103 22.46 7.37 -9.21
CA LEU A 103 21.95 7.31 -7.83
C LEU A 103 21.39 5.94 -7.46
N GLY A 104 20.83 5.22 -8.42
CA GLY A 104 20.24 3.91 -8.17
C GLY A 104 19.41 3.41 -9.34
N ALA A 105 18.88 2.20 -9.20
CA ALA A 105 18.03 1.60 -10.23
C ALA A 105 16.88 0.81 -9.61
N GLY A 106 15.79 0.73 -10.36
CA GLY A 106 14.65 -0.12 -10.06
C GLY A 106 14.41 -1.11 -11.19
N VAL A 107 13.81 -2.24 -10.84
CA VAL A 107 13.50 -3.32 -11.79
C VAL A 107 12.00 -3.56 -11.83
N GLY A 108 11.52 -3.97 -12.99
CA GLY A 108 10.14 -4.37 -13.23
C GLY A 108 10.09 -5.39 -14.36
N SER A 109 9.25 -6.40 -14.21
CA SER A 109 8.99 -7.37 -15.28
C SER A 109 7.52 -7.47 -15.58
N CYS A 110 7.20 -7.85 -16.81
CA CYS A 110 5.85 -8.18 -17.22
C CYS A 110 5.86 -9.20 -18.35
N SER A 111 4.97 -10.19 -18.29
CA SER A 111 4.87 -11.24 -19.30
C SER A 111 3.48 -11.32 -19.90
N THR A 112 3.42 -11.56 -21.20
CA THR A 112 2.18 -11.96 -21.90
C THR A 112 1.60 -13.28 -21.38
N MET A 113 2.37 -14.06 -20.61
CA MET A 113 1.89 -15.24 -19.90
C MET A 113 1.09 -14.92 -18.63
N GLU A 114 1.09 -13.67 -18.15
CA GLU A 114 0.28 -13.27 -16.99
C GLU A 114 -1.21 -13.47 -17.29
N GLY A 115 -1.98 -13.95 -16.30
CA GLY A 115 -3.35 -14.40 -16.53
C GLY A 115 -4.29 -13.36 -17.15
N LYS A 116 -4.07 -12.07 -16.89
CA LYS A 116 -4.83 -10.94 -17.47
C LYS A 116 -4.53 -10.66 -18.95
N PHE A 117 -3.37 -11.09 -19.45
CA PHE A 117 -2.94 -10.93 -20.84
C PHE A 117 -3.00 -12.24 -21.62
N ARG A 118 -2.88 -13.37 -20.93
CA ARG A 118 -2.96 -14.70 -21.51
C ARG A 118 -4.39 -15.13 -21.75
N TYR A 119 -5.31 -14.82 -20.82
CA TYR A 119 -6.65 -15.39 -20.83
C TYR A 119 -7.75 -14.34 -21.03
N ARG A 120 -8.69 -14.69 -21.90
CA ARG A 120 -10.01 -14.07 -22.00
C ARG A 120 -11.08 -14.98 -21.39
N LYS A 121 -12.24 -14.39 -21.07
CA LYS A 121 -13.43 -15.17 -20.75
C LYS A 121 -13.82 -15.97 -21.99
N ALA A 122 -13.99 -17.29 -21.86
CA ALA A 122 -14.44 -18.13 -22.95
C ALA A 122 -15.82 -17.66 -23.43
N ASP A 123 -16.04 -17.65 -24.75
CA ASP A 123 -17.36 -17.35 -25.29
C ASP A 123 -18.30 -18.52 -25.02
N ILE A 124 -19.44 -18.25 -24.39
CA ILE A 124 -20.42 -19.27 -24.02
C ILE A 124 -21.45 -19.41 -25.14
N VAL A 125 -21.68 -20.64 -25.58
CA VAL A 125 -22.65 -21.00 -26.62
C VAL A 125 -24.07 -21.02 -26.03
N CYS A 126 -25.00 -20.34 -26.70
CA CYS A 126 -26.41 -20.35 -26.34
C CYS A 126 -27.06 -21.71 -26.68
N PRO A 127 -27.76 -22.37 -25.76
CA PRO A 127 -28.38 -23.68 -26.01
C PRO A 127 -29.58 -23.59 -26.96
N GLU A 128 -30.13 -22.40 -27.16
CA GLU A 128 -31.37 -22.19 -27.92
C GLU A 128 -31.09 -21.86 -29.39
N CYS A 129 -30.00 -21.15 -29.66
CA CYS A 129 -29.65 -20.73 -31.01
C CYS A 129 -28.26 -21.19 -31.46
N GLY A 130 -27.50 -21.87 -30.62
CA GLY A 130 -26.18 -22.41 -30.93
C GLY A 130 -25.07 -21.37 -31.14
N LYS A 131 -25.32 -20.08 -30.87
CA LYS A 131 -24.36 -19.00 -31.09
C LYS A 131 -23.61 -18.62 -29.82
N ALA A 132 -22.32 -18.32 -29.95
CA ALA A 132 -21.41 -17.87 -28.90
C ALA A 132 -21.65 -16.39 -28.52
N ALA A 133 -22.87 -16.08 -28.06
CA ALA A 133 -23.38 -14.73 -27.88
C ALA A 133 -23.86 -14.44 -26.44
N ILE A 134 -23.61 -15.35 -25.49
CA ILE A 134 -24.04 -15.18 -24.11
C ILE A 134 -23.11 -14.19 -23.39
N ILE A 135 -23.70 -13.18 -22.73
CA ILE A 135 -22.99 -12.22 -21.89
C ILE A 135 -23.66 -12.13 -20.51
N LYS A 136 -22.85 -11.88 -19.46
CA LYS A 136 -23.35 -11.60 -18.12
C LYS A 136 -23.61 -10.10 -17.97
N GLY A 137 -24.83 -9.74 -17.59
CA GLY A 137 -25.21 -8.36 -17.28
C GLY A 137 -24.55 -7.88 -15.99
N LYS A 138 -24.17 -6.60 -15.93
CA LYS A 138 -23.74 -5.99 -14.66
C LYS A 138 -24.92 -5.94 -13.69
N ALA A 139 -24.64 -5.99 -12.38
CA ALA A 139 -25.65 -5.91 -11.34
C ALA A 139 -26.53 -4.65 -11.46
N GLU A 140 -25.95 -3.52 -11.91
CA GLU A 140 -26.62 -2.25 -12.15
C GLU A 140 -27.76 -2.34 -13.20
N PHE A 141 -27.72 -3.30 -14.12
CA PHE A 141 -28.73 -3.50 -15.17
C PHE A 141 -29.69 -4.65 -14.87
N GLY A 142 -29.81 -5.06 -13.60
CA GLY A 142 -30.68 -6.16 -13.17
C GLY A 142 -30.00 -7.54 -13.20
N GLY A 143 -28.68 -7.60 -13.45
CA GLY A 143 -27.90 -8.84 -13.42
C GLY A 143 -28.34 -9.87 -14.47
N GLY A 144 -28.00 -11.14 -14.23
CA GLY A 144 -28.38 -12.26 -15.09
C GLY A 144 -27.57 -12.39 -16.37
N TRP A 145 -28.05 -13.27 -17.26
CA TRP A 145 -27.40 -13.62 -18.52
C TRP A 145 -28.31 -13.28 -19.69
N ILE A 146 -27.74 -12.79 -20.79
CA ILE A 146 -28.49 -12.51 -22.01
C ILE A 146 -27.74 -13.02 -23.23
N CYS A 147 -28.48 -13.59 -24.18
CA CYS A 147 -28.01 -13.88 -25.52
C CYS A 147 -28.02 -12.59 -26.34
N TYR A 148 -26.86 -11.96 -26.50
CA TYR A 148 -26.73 -10.60 -27.02
C TYR A 148 -26.93 -10.55 -28.54
N GLU A 149 -27.95 -9.81 -28.99
CA GLU A 149 -28.32 -9.69 -30.42
C GLU A 149 -27.17 -9.17 -31.28
N LYS A 150 -26.36 -8.21 -30.79
CA LYS A 150 -25.23 -7.67 -31.57
C LYS A 150 -24.11 -8.68 -31.80
N LYS A 151 -24.02 -9.74 -30.98
CA LYS A 151 -23.17 -10.92 -31.21
C LYS A 151 -23.90 -12.00 -32.04
N GLY A 152 -25.03 -11.66 -32.67
CA GLY A 152 -25.88 -12.57 -33.45
C GLY A 152 -26.87 -13.39 -32.62
N GLY A 153 -26.99 -13.14 -31.31
CA GLY A 153 -27.81 -13.91 -30.37
C GLY A 153 -29.34 -13.75 -30.51
N CYS A 154 -30.10 -14.60 -29.82
CA CYS A 154 -31.57 -14.67 -29.89
C CYS A 154 -32.33 -13.82 -28.85
N LYS A 155 -31.66 -12.90 -28.13
CA LYS A 155 -32.23 -12.04 -27.07
C LYS A 155 -32.77 -12.72 -25.82
N LYS A 156 -32.69 -14.05 -25.73
CA LYS A 156 -33.16 -14.77 -24.55
C LYS A 156 -32.37 -14.35 -23.31
N LYS A 157 -33.07 -14.24 -22.19
CA LYS A 157 -32.52 -13.82 -20.89
C LYS A 157 -32.70 -14.96 -19.90
N TRP A 158 -31.74 -15.08 -18.99
CA TRP A 158 -31.76 -16.01 -17.87
C TRP A 158 -31.43 -15.26 -16.59
N THR A 159 -32.07 -15.64 -15.49
CA THR A 159 -31.67 -15.17 -14.16
C THR A 159 -30.40 -15.90 -13.71
N ASP A 160 -29.69 -15.38 -12.71
CA ASP A 160 -28.50 -16.05 -12.18
C ASP A 160 -28.83 -17.46 -11.63
N ALA A 161 -30.02 -17.65 -11.05
CA ALA A 161 -30.47 -18.93 -10.51
C ALA A 161 -30.89 -19.95 -11.59
N GLU A 162 -31.42 -19.48 -12.72
CA GLU A 162 -31.95 -20.32 -13.81
C GLU A 162 -30.97 -20.49 -14.97
N SER A 163 -29.77 -19.90 -14.86
CA SER A 163 -28.80 -19.93 -15.95
C SER A 163 -28.20 -21.34 -16.10
N PRO A 164 -28.33 -21.98 -17.28
CA PRO A 164 -27.67 -23.27 -17.55
C PRO A 164 -26.15 -23.13 -17.69
N PHE A 165 -25.64 -21.89 -17.65
CA PHE A 165 -24.25 -21.51 -17.87
C PHE A 165 -23.40 -21.48 -16.60
N GLY A 166 -23.98 -21.74 -15.42
CA GLY A 166 -23.26 -21.82 -14.14
C GLY A 166 -22.29 -20.65 -13.86
N ASN A 167 -21.40 -20.83 -12.89
CA ASN A 167 -20.23 -19.98 -12.72
C ASN A 167 -19.11 -20.48 -13.65
N ILE A 168 -19.33 -20.57 -14.97
CA ILE A 168 -18.27 -20.97 -15.90
C ILE A 168 -17.15 -19.93 -15.86
N THR A 169 -16.07 -20.30 -15.19
CA THR A 169 -14.77 -19.61 -15.11
C THR A 169 -13.79 -20.17 -16.14
N GLU A 170 -14.28 -20.83 -17.19
CA GLU A 170 -13.42 -21.31 -18.28
C GLU A 170 -12.76 -20.11 -18.96
N LYS A 171 -11.42 -20.14 -18.91
CA LYS A 171 -10.53 -19.14 -19.48
C LYS A 171 -10.03 -19.69 -20.81
N ALA A 172 -10.32 -18.99 -21.89
CA ALA A 172 -9.74 -19.28 -23.20
C ALA A 172 -8.47 -18.43 -23.35
N GLU A 173 -7.44 -18.98 -24.00
CA GLU A 173 -6.26 -18.19 -24.33
C GLU A 173 -6.57 -17.13 -25.39
N HIS A 174 -5.82 -16.04 -25.38
CA HIS A 174 -5.87 -15.06 -26.44
C HIS A 174 -5.26 -15.62 -27.72
N ASP A 175 -6.00 -15.46 -28.82
CA ASP A 175 -5.61 -15.97 -30.13
C ASP A 175 -4.32 -15.31 -30.66
N ASN A 176 -4.05 -14.05 -30.27
CA ASN A 176 -2.85 -13.30 -30.66
C ASN A 176 -2.18 -12.62 -29.44
N PRO A 177 -1.13 -13.21 -28.86
CA PRO A 177 -0.42 -12.59 -27.73
C PRO A 177 0.30 -11.29 -28.09
N ALA A 178 0.58 -11.04 -29.38
CA ALA A 178 1.29 -9.84 -29.83
C ALA A 178 0.51 -8.55 -29.56
N ASP A 179 -0.82 -8.62 -29.47
CA ASP A 179 -1.68 -7.48 -29.12
C ASP A 179 -1.36 -6.93 -27.71
N TYR A 180 -0.74 -7.75 -26.85
CA TYR A 180 -0.37 -7.40 -25.49
C TYR A 180 1.10 -7.00 -25.33
N TYR A 181 1.92 -7.08 -26.38
CA TYR A 181 3.35 -6.77 -26.31
C TYR A 181 3.65 -5.37 -25.74
N ASN A 182 3.10 -4.33 -26.35
CA ASN A 182 3.29 -2.96 -25.86
C ASN A 182 2.65 -2.75 -24.48
N THR A 183 1.52 -3.41 -24.21
CA THR A 183 0.86 -3.34 -22.89
C THR A 183 1.78 -3.90 -21.80
N CYS A 184 2.41 -5.06 -22.04
CA CYS A 184 3.36 -5.67 -21.12
C CYS A 184 4.63 -4.82 -20.98
N GLU A 185 5.18 -4.30 -22.08
CA GLU A 185 6.36 -3.42 -22.05
C GLU A 185 6.10 -2.16 -21.20
N LYS A 186 4.98 -1.47 -21.43
CA LYS A 186 4.61 -0.28 -20.64
C LYS A 186 4.35 -0.63 -19.18
N MET A 187 3.79 -1.81 -18.90
CA MET A 187 3.57 -2.28 -17.54
C MET A 187 4.90 -2.58 -16.82
N ALA A 188 5.85 -3.25 -17.48
CA ALA A 188 7.18 -3.50 -16.94
C ALA A 188 7.93 -2.20 -16.67
N TYR A 189 7.88 -1.25 -17.61
CA TYR A 189 8.47 0.09 -17.44
C TYR A 189 7.85 0.83 -16.25
N LYS A 190 6.52 0.82 -16.10
CA LYS A 190 5.84 1.45 -14.97
C LYS A 190 6.34 0.90 -13.64
N ARG A 191 6.39 -0.44 -13.50
CA ARG A 191 6.89 -1.12 -12.29
C ARG A 191 8.34 -0.74 -11.99
N ALA A 192 9.19 -0.72 -13.02
CA ALA A 192 10.60 -0.37 -12.89
C ALA A 192 10.79 1.10 -12.49
N LEU A 193 10.02 2.02 -13.09
CA LEU A 193 10.08 3.45 -12.80
C LEU A 193 9.66 3.77 -11.36
N VAL A 194 8.54 3.19 -10.90
CA VAL A 194 8.07 3.36 -9.51
C VAL A 194 9.09 2.76 -8.53
N SER A 195 9.56 1.54 -8.82
CA SER A 195 10.61 0.86 -8.03
C SER A 195 11.85 1.74 -7.89
N ALA A 196 12.37 2.26 -9.01
CA ALA A 196 13.57 3.10 -9.03
C ALA A 196 13.37 4.38 -8.21
N THR A 197 12.20 5.01 -8.37
CA THR A 197 11.86 6.24 -7.66
C THR A 197 11.85 6.01 -6.16
N LEU A 198 11.17 4.96 -5.68
CA LEU A 198 11.12 4.64 -4.25
C LEU A 198 12.52 4.35 -3.68
N THR A 199 13.36 3.63 -4.43
CA THR A 199 14.75 3.32 -4.04
C THR A 199 15.60 4.58 -3.94
N VAL A 200 15.56 5.46 -4.95
CA VAL A 200 16.46 6.63 -5.00
C VAL A 200 16.00 7.75 -4.07
N THR A 201 14.71 7.99 -3.93
CA THR A 201 14.20 9.07 -3.08
C THR A 201 13.99 8.62 -1.63
N ALA A 202 14.24 7.36 -1.30
CA ALA A 202 13.91 6.74 -0.01
C ALA A 202 12.44 6.94 0.40
N ALA A 203 11.53 6.98 -0.58
CA ALA A 203 10.12 7.27 -0.34
C ALA A 203 9.31 6.02 0.11
N SER A 204 9.96 4.88 0.36
CA SER A 204 9.34 3.62 0.80
C SER A 204 8.74 3.69 2.21
N ASP A 205 9.16 4.67 3.01
CA ASP A 205 8.59 4.93 4.34
C ASP A 205 7.19 5.53 4.24
N ILE A 206 6.95 6.34 3.20
CA ILE A 206 5.68 7.01 2.94
C ILE A 206 4.79 6.15 2.03
N PHE A 207 5.39 5.55 0.99
CA PHE A 207 4.66 4.79 -0.02
C PHE A 207 5.06 3.32 -0.06
N THR A 208 4.10 2.47 -0.39
CA THR A 208 4.36 1.09 -0.82
C THR A 208 4.55 1.04 -2.33
N GLN A 209 5.16 -0.06 -2.79
CA GLN A 209 5.37 -0.30 -4.21
C GLN A 209 4.05 -0.48 -4.95
N ASP A 210 4.03 -0.09 -6.23
CA ASP A 210 2.89 -0.30 -7.13
C ASP A 210 2.53 -1.79 -7.25
N VAL A 211 1.39 -2.18 -6.67
CA VAL A 211 0.82 -3.54 -6.74
C VAL A 211 -0.48 -3.55 -7.55
N GLU A 212 -0.56 -2.80 -8.66
CA GLU A 212 -1.73 -2.82 -9.56
C GLU A 212 -2.07 -4.21 -10.19
N ASP A 213 -1.44 -5.28 -9.73
CA ASP A 213 -1.60 -6.65 -10.20
C ASP A 213 -1.97 -7.64 -9.08
N MET A 214 -3.03 -7.34 -8.34
CA MET A 214 -3.72 -8.39 -7.61
C MET A 214 -4.64 -9.14 -8.61
N PRO A 215 -4.36 -10.40 -8.96
CA PRO A 215 -5.27 -11.17 -9.81
C PRO A 215 -6.59 -11.39 -9.08
N GLU A 216 -7.66 -11.43 -9.88
CA GLU A 216 -9.02 -11.88 -9.54
C GLU A 216 -9.02 -12.81 -8.33
N VAL A 217 -9.76 -12.43 -7.28
CA VAL A 217 -10.10 -13.34 -6.19
C VAL A 217 -10.72 -14.58 -6.82
N ILE A 218 -9.95 -15.66 -6.94
CA ILE A 218 -10.46 -16.96 -7.34
C ILE A 218 -11.52 -17.31 -6.29
N PRO A 219 -12.81 -17.43 -6.64
CA PRO A 219 -13.82 -17.83 -5.67
C PRO A 219 -13.47 -19.25 -5.23
N GLY A 220 -12.94 -19.41 -4.02
CA GLY A 220 -12.56 -20.72 -3.47
C GLY A 220 -11.12 -20.86 -2.96
N ALA A 221 -10.24 -19.86 -3.12
CA ALA A 221 -8.96 -19.87 -2.44
C ALA A 221 -9.15 -19.43 -0.97
N SER A 222 -9.22 -20.41 -0.07
CA SER A 222 -9.21 -20.20 1.38
C SER A 222 -8.13 -19.20 1.78
N LYS A 223 -8.52 -18.12 2.46
CA LYS A 223 -7.60 -17.25 3.19
C LYS A 223 -6.78 -18.11 4.16
N LYS A 224 -5.48 -18.27 3.87
CA LYS A 224 -4.33 -18.21 4.81
C LYS A 224 -3.10 -18.85 4.18
N SER A 225 -2.05 -18.06 4.03
CA SER A 225 -0.72 -18.50 4.42
C SER A 225 -0.03 -17.32 5.08
N ASP A 226 0.01 -17.36 6.41
CA ASP A 226 0.91 -16.55 7.23
C ASP A 226 2.35 -17.00 6.92
N ILE A 227 2.93 -16.50 5.83
CA ILE A 227 4.38 -16.51 5.67
C ILE A 227 4.88 -15.28 6.41
N LYS A 228 5.17 -15.44 7.71
CA LYS A 228 5.99 -14.48 8.44
C LYS A 228 7.40 -14.54 7.85
N PRO A 229 7.95 -13.46 7.29
CA PRO A 229 9.39 -13.40 7.05
C PRO A 229 10.12 -13.54 8.41
N PRO A 230 11.31 -14.18 8.42
CA PRO A 230 12.05 -14.41 9.65
C PRO A 230 12.42 -13.07 10.29
N LYS A 231 11.93 -12.83 11.51
CA LYS A 231 12.36 -11.72 12.36
C LYS A 231 13.84 -11.92 12.71
N ALA A 232 14.73 -11.27 11.97
CA ALA A 232 15.99 -10.83 12.54
C ALA A 232 15.65 -9.83 13.65
N LYS A 233 16.15 -10.06 14.86
CA LYS A 233 16.08 -9.08 15.96
C LYS A 233 16.94 -7.87 15.55
N SER A 234 16.34 -6.87 14.94
CA SER A 234 16.84 -5.50 15.00
C SER A 234 16.18 -4.82 16.19
N THR A 235 16.95 -4.63 17.26
CA THR A 235 16.70 -3.59 18.25
C THR A 235 16.90 -2.26 17.55
N GLU A 236 15.81 -1.59 17.20
CA GLU A 236 15.81 -0.16 16.89
C GLU A 236 14.74 0.56 17.73
N PRO A 237 15.04 1.79 18.19
CA PRO A 237 14.21 2.56 19.08
C PRO A 237 12.92 3.00 18.37
N ILE A 238 11.79 2.81 19.06
CA ILE A 238 10.48 3.31 18.65
C ILE A 238 10.55 4.83 18.62
N GLY A 239 10.36 5.43 17.45
CA GLY A 239 10.09 6.86 17.31
C GLY A 239 8.85 7.21 18.12
N GLU A 240 8.94 8.29 18.90
CA GLU A 240 7.89 8.76 19.80
C GLU A 240 6.56 8.90 19.04
N PRO A 241 5.47 8.28 19.54
CA PRO A 241 4.13 8.67 19.12
C PRO A 241 3.89 10.14 19.50
N ASP A 242 2.90 10.77 18.89
CA ASP A 242 2.35 12.07 19.30
C ASP A 242 1.74 11.97 20.71
N LEU A 243 2.62 11.83 21.71
CA LEU A 243 2.35 11.56 23.12
C LEU A 243 2.35 12.91 23.84
N GLN A 244 1.20 13.29 24.38
CA GLN A 244 1.03 14.50 25.18
C GLN A 244 1.14 14.13 26.65
N THR A 245 1.73 15.01 27.46
CA THR A 245 1.94 14.79 28.90
C THR A 245 1.23 15.87 29.70
N ASP A 246 0.31 15.46 30.58
CA ASP A 246 -0.30 16.33 31.60
C ASP A 246 0.23 15.96 32.98
N GLN A 247 0.46 16.95 33.85
CA GLN A 247 0.76 16.74 35.26
C GLN A 247 -0.50 16.99 36.08
N ALA A 248 -1.00 15.96 36.76
CA ALA A 248 -2.22 16.07 37.55
C ALA A 248 -2.27 15.05 38.68
N VAL A 249 -3.03 15.39 39.72
CA VAL A 249 -3.33 14.47 40.84
C VAL A 249 -4.42 13.50 40.43
N ILE A 250 -4.21 12.20 40.65
CA ILE A 250 -5.23 11.18 40.38
C ILE A 250 -6.32 11.25 41.46
N GLU A 251 -7.53 11.62 41.05
CA GLU A 251 -8.69 11.81 41.95
C GLU A 251 -9.54 10.54 42.06
N LYS A 252 -9.78 9.86 40.94
CA LYS A 252 -10.71 8.72 40.89
C LYS A 252 -10.43 7.78 39.73
N ILE A 253 -10.64 6.48 39.96
CA ILE A 253 -10.50 5.44 38.94
C ILE A 253 -11.78 4.60 38.88
N GLU A 254 -12.40 4.54 37.69
CA GLU A 254 -13.61 3.77 37.43
C GLU A 254 -13.34 2.65 36.43
N LYS A 255 -13.89 1.46 36.71
CA LYS A 255 -13.81 0.29 35.82
C LYS A 255 -15.17 0.07 35.14
N LYS A 256 -15.20 0.04 33.81
CA LYS A 256 -16.39 -0.34 33.03
C LYS A 256 -16.12 -1.59 32.20
N GLU A 257 -17.09 -2.49 32.17
CA GLU A 257 -17.03 -3.74 31.41
C GLU A 257 -18.22 -3.80 30.46
N GLY A 258 -18.00 -4.32 29.25
CA GLY A 258 -19.04 -4.43 28.23
C GLY A 258 -18.75 -5.51 27.20
N LYS A 259 -19.67 -5.68 26.25
CA LYS A 259 -19.52 -6.58 25.11
C LYS A 259 -19.82 -5.85 23.80
N THR A 260 -18.90 -5.89 22.85
CA THR A 260 -19.08 -5.37 21.49
C THR A 260 -18.68 -6.47 20.51
N ASN A 261 -19.50 -6.79 19.52
CA ASN A 261 -19.26 -7.87 18.54
C ASN A 261 -18.84 -9.21 19.18
N ASN A 262 -19.54 -9.66 20.23
CA ASN A 262 -19.25 -10.87 20.99
C ASN A 262 -17.86 -10.95 21.68
N LYS A 263 -17.09 -9.86 21.72
CA LYS A 263 -15.86 -9.75 22.51
C LYS A 263 -16.11 -8.92 23.76
N ALA A 264 -15.79 -9.50 24.92
CA ALA A 264 -15.81 -8.78 26.18
C ALA A 264 -14.65 -7.79 26.23
N TRP A 265 -14.91 -6.58 26.71
CA TRP A 265 -13.91 -5.55 26.93
C TRP A 265 -14.03 -4.97 28.33
N THR A 266 -12.90 -4.59 28.89
CA THR A 266 -12.78 -3.90 30.18
C THR A 266 -11.99 -2.62 29.94
N LYS A 267 -12.59 -1.46 30.26
CA LYS A 267 -11.99 -0.15 30.09
C LYS A 267 -11.93 0.56 31.45
N TYR A 268 -10.78 1.16 31.73
CA TYR A 268 -10.54 1.94 32.94
C TYR A 268 -10.60 3.43 32.60
N PHE A 269 -11.23 4.21 33.46
CA PHE A 269 -11.31 5.66 33.37
C PHE A 269 -10.63 6.26 34.59
N ILE A 270 -9.66 7.15 34.36
CA ILE A 270 -8.84 7.78 35.39
C ILE A 270 -9.15 9.27 35.31
N THR A 271 -9.67 9.85 36.39
CA THR A 271 -9.93 11.29 36.49
C THR A 271 -8.75 11.93 37.21
N ALA A 272 -8.11 12.91 36.57
CA ALA A 272 -6.98 13.62 37.14
C ALA A 272 -7.04 15.10 36.72
N GLY A 273 -6.97 16.01 37.70
CA GLY A 273 -6.98 17.47 37.45
C GLY A 273 -8.25 17.97 36.75
N GLY A 274 -9.40 17.36 37.04
CA GLY A 274 -10.68 17.64 36.36
C GLY A 274 -10.84 17.07 34.95
N GLU A 275 -9.83 16.37 34.41
CA GLU A 275 -9.85 15.77 33.07
C GLU A 275 -9.93 14.24 33.15
N GLN A 276 -10.57 13.60 32.16
CA GLN A 276 -10.81 12.16 32.15
C GLN A 276 -9.95 11.44 31.10
N TYR A 277 -9.09 10.56 31.58
CA TYR A 277 -8.23 9.68 30.79
C TYR A 277 -8.81 8.28 30.76
N SER A 278 -8.50 7.52 29.71
CA SER A 278 -8.96 6.14 29.62
C SER A 278 -7.90 5.18 29.12
N THR A 279 -7.86 3.97 29.67
CA THR A 279 -6.93 2.91 29.25
C THR A 279 -7.61 1.56 29.24
N PHE A 280 -7.18 0.70 28.31
CA PHE A 280 -7.55 -0.72 28.30
C PHE A 280 -6.48 -1.59 28.98
N ASP A 281 -5.34 -1.01 29.35
CA ASP A 281 -4.29 -1.73 30.04
C ASP A 281 -4.58 -1.81 31.53
N LYS A 282 -4.65 -3.04 32.04
CA LYS A 282 -4.89 -3.31 33.45
C LYS A 282 -3.71 -2.87 34.32
N THR A 283 -2.48 -2.97 33.81
CA THR A 283 -1.26 -2.64 34.57
C THR A 283 -1.17 -1.14 34.87
N ILE A 284 -1.48 -0.29 33.88
CA ILE A 284 -1.54 1.16 34.04
C ILE A 284 -2.65 1.54 35.03
N ALA A 285 -3.79 0.86 34.96
CA ALA A 285 -4.90 1.09 35.90
C ALA A 285 -4.60 0.62 37.34
N GLU A 286 -3.79 -0.43 37.51
CA GLU A 286 -3.31 -0.87 38.83
C GLU A 286 -2.26 0.08 39.39
N ALA A 287 -1.29 0.52 38.57
CA ALA A 287 -0.34 1.56 38.94
C ALA A 287 -1.07 2.85 39.36
N ALA A 288 -2.02 3.34 38.56
CA ALA A 288 -2.82 4.53 38.91
C ALA A 288 -3.48 4.43 40.30
N LYS A 289 -3.89 3.24 40.75
CA LYS A 289 -4.50 3.04 42.07
C LYS A 289 -3.51 3.13 43.22
N GLU A 290 -2.27 2.71 42.99
CA GLU A 290 -1.21 2.79 43.99
C GLU A 290 -0.80 4.25 44.26
N TYR A 291 -0.97 5.11 43.26
CA TYR A 291 -0.66 6.55 43.31
C TYR A 291 -1.91 7.44 43.43
N LEU A 292 -2.98 6.95 44.07
CA LEU A 292 -4.17 7.75 44.35
C LEU A 292 -3.80 8.96 45.24
N ASP A 293 -4.36 10.14 44.95
CA ASP A 293 -4.05 11.41 45.61
C ASP A 293 -2.59 11.89 45.46
N GLN A 294 -1.82 11.31 44.53
CA GLN A 294 -0.47 11.75 44.19
C GLN A 294 -0.41 12.39 42.80
N GLU A 295 0.49 13.34 42.63
CA GLU A 295 0.74 14.02 41.36
C GLU A 295 1.59 13.13 40.45
N LEU A 296 1.12 12.88 39.23
CA LEU A 296 1.81 12.08 38.23
C LEU A 296 1.81 12.77 36.86
N CYS A 297 2.84 12.49 36.07
CA CYS A 297 2.86 12.75 34.64
C CYS A 297 2.05 11.65 33.92
N LEU A 298 0.94 12.06 33.30
CA LEU A 298 0.07 11.22 32.50
C LEU A 298 0.43 11.38 31.03
N ASP A 299 1.03 10.35 30.43
CA ASP A 299 1.32 10.34 29.00
C ASP A 299 0.14 9.73 28.24
N TYR A 300 -0.47 10.51 27.36
CA TYR A 300 -1.66 10.12 26.64
C TYR A 300 -1.61 10.49 25.16
N ARG A 301 -2.45 9.82 24.39
CA ARG A 301 -2.72 10.14 22.99
C ARG A 301 -4.11 10.72 22.85
N GLN A 302 -4.25 11.80 22.10
CA GLN A 302 -5.56 12.37 21.78
C GLN A 302 -6.27 11.52 20.70
N SER A 303 -7.40 10.91 21.06
CA SER A 303 -8.21 10.07 20.14
C SER A 303 -9.62 10.63 19.96
N LYS A 304 -10.34 10.17 18.93
CA LYS A 304 -11.77 10.49 18.71
C LYS A 304 -12.69 10.07 19.88
N TYR A 305 -12.18 9.26 20.80
CA TYR A 305 -12.90 8.74 21.97
C TYR A 305 -12.43 9.36 23.30
N GLY A 306 -11.56 10.39 23.24
CA GLY A 306 -11.01 11.09 24.41
C GLY A 306 -9.50 10.90 24.55
N ARG A 307 -8.97 11.20 25.75
CA ARG A 307 -7.56 11.04 26.09
C ARG A 307 -7.27 9.58 26.41
N GLU A 308 -6.48 8.91 25.58
CA GLU A 308 -6.08 7.50 25.77
C GLU A 308 -4.73 7.42 26.47
N LEU A 309 -4.72 6.95 27.71
CA LEU A 309 -3.53 6.92 28.57
C LEU A 309 -2.63 5.74 28.19
N GLU A 310 -1.38 6.04 27.84
CA GLU A 310 -0.36 5.06 27.43
C GLU A 310 0.72 4.84 28.50
N ALA A 311 1.01 5.83 29.36
CA ALA A 311 1.94 5.66 30.48
C ALA A 311 1.65 6.61 31.65
N LEU A 312 2.14 6.22 32.84
CA LEU A 312 2.18 7.03 34.06
C LEU A 312 3.63 7.11 34.50
N ARG A 313 4.11 8.31 34.84
CA ARG A 313 5.46 8.54 35.35
C ARG A 313 5.42 9.48 36.54
N GLU A 314 6.33 9.30 37.48
CA GLU A 314 6.51 10.27 38.57
C GLU A 314 7.06 11.60 38.00
N PRO A 315 6.60 12.75 38.52
CA PRO A 315 7.12 14.05 38.09
C PRO A 315 8.62 14.11 38.43
N LYS A 316 9.46 14.38 37.42
CA LYS A 316 10.89 14.58 37.66
C LYS A 316 11.07 15.80 38.55
N ALA A 317 11.73 15.63 39.69
CA ALA A 317 12.21 16.76 40.49
C ALA A 317 13.16 17.59 39.62
N GLU A 318 12.79 18.83 39.30
CA GLU A 318 13.69 19.77 38.64
C GLU A 318 14.83 20.12 39.60
N GLY A 319 16.01 19.51 39.37
CA GLY A 319 17.22 19.86 40.12
C GLY A 319 18.22 18.73 40.31
N ALA A 320 18.78 18.18 39.23
CA ALA A 320 20.09 17.52 39.29
C ALA A 320 20.77 17.59 37.92
N SER A 321 21.55 18.65 37.71
CA SER A 321 22.58 18.69 36.67
C SER A 321 23.76 17.82 37.08
N ALA A 322 24.09 16.82 36.26
CA ALA A 322 25.45 16.32 36.04
C ALA A 322 25.45 15.46 34.77
#